data_AF-A0A954K5B4-F1
#
_entry.id   AF-A0A954K5B4-F1
#
_cell.length_a   1.000
_cell.length_b   1.000
_cell.length_c   1.000
_cell.angle_alpha   90.00
_cell.angle_beta   90.00
_cell.angle_gamma   90.00
#
_symmetry.space_group_name_H-M   'P 1'
#
loop_
_entity.id
_entity.type
_entity.pdbx_description
1 polymer ?
#
loop_
_entity_poly.entity_id
_entity_poly.type
_entity_poly.pdbx_seq_one_letter_code
_entity_poly.pdbx_strand_id
1 'polypeptide(L)'
;AAFCSRIQSFGTFETFPTTDFNSGQPVLVYAEIDNFRTERSKEGTYDSRFSAQIDILRNDDPGPVESIPVEGIIDQSTSPRTDYYHSYELTIPQLAPGRYTLQLTVRDEIARQEATSILPFHVR
;
A
#
# COMPACT_ATOMS: atom_id res chain seq x y z
N ALA A 1 -0.46 -4.10 -6.55
CA ALA A 1 -1.02 -4.25 -5.19
C ALA A 1 -2.33 -5.04 -5.25
N ALA A 2 -2.85 -5.51 -4.12
CA ALA A 2 -4.13 -6.22 -4.02
C ALA A 2 -4.78 -6.05 -2.65
N PHE A 3 -6.12 -6.11 -2.59
CA PHE A 3 -6.86 -6.25 -1.34
C PHE A 3 -6.77 -7.68 -0.81
N CYS A 4 -6.40 -7.82 0.46
CA CYS A 4 -6.14 -9.11 1.08
C CYS A 4 -6.93 -9.28 2.38
N SER A 5 -7.39 -10.50 2.62
CA SER A 5 -7.93 -10.91 3.93
C SER A 5 -6.80 -11.38 4.85
N ARG A 6 -5.67 -11.82 4.29
CA ARG A 6 -4.52 -12.34 5.03
C ARG A 6 -3.23 -12.16 4.24
N ILE A 7 -2.16 -11.72 4.90
CA ILE A 7 -0.81 -11.63 4.32
C ILE A 7 0.13 -12.42 5.24
N GLN A 8 0.90 -13.36 4.67
CA GLN A 8 1.82 -14.22 5.45
C GLN A 8 3.28 -13.81 5.25
N SER A 9 3.66 -13.57 4.01
CA SER A 9 5.02 -13.20 3.61
C SER A 9 5.01 -12.66 2.17
N PHE A 10 6.19 -12.34 1.65
CA PHE A 10 6.34 -12.01 0.24
C PHE A 10 5.74 -13.11 -0.67
N GLY A 11 4.97 -12.70 -1.68
CA GLY A 11 4.26 -13.57 -2.62
C GLY A 11 3.21 -14.51 -2.00
N THR A 12 2.96 -14.44 -0.69
CA THR A 12 2.11 -15.40 0.04
C THR A 12 1.02 -14.67 0.80
N PHE A 13 -0.15 -14.54 0.17
CA PHE A 13 -1.30 -13.83 0.71
C PHE A 13 -2.61 -14.40 0.13
N GLU A 14 -3.71 -14.10 0.79
CA GLU A 14 -5.07 -14.46 0.36
C GLU A 14 -5.85 -13.18 0.07
N THR A 15 -6.43 -13.12 -1.13
CA THR A 15 -7.35 -12.03 -1.50
C THR A 15 -8.75 -12.29 -1.00
N PHE A 16 -9.53 -11.23 -0.85
CA PHE A 16 -10.98 -11.39 -0.70
C PHE A 16 -11.58 -12.08 -1.94
N PRO A 17 -12.67 -12.83 -1.80
CA PRO A 17 -13.38 -13.43 -2.95
C PRO A 17 -14.01 -12.38 -3.87
N THR A 18 -14.31 -11.21 -3.32
CA THR A 18 -14.85 -10.04 -4.03
C THR A 18 -14.24 -8.77 -3.47
N THR A 19 -14.13 -7.72 -4.28
CA THR A 19 -13.80 -6.36 -3.83
C THR A 19 -15.04 -5.55 -3.46
N ASP A 20 -16.01 -6.24 -2.85
CA ASP A 20 -17.21 -5.64 -2.29
C ASP A 20 -17.05 -5.62 -0.77
N PHE A 21 -17.06 -4.43 -0.18
CA PHE A 21 -16.80 -4.22 1.23
C PHE A 21 -17.95 -3.46 1.89
N ASN A 22 -18.03 -3.58 3.21
CA ASN A 22 -18.90 -2.73 4.02
C ASN A 22 -18.10 -1.53 4.56
N SER A 23 -18.77 -0.41 4.76
CA SER A 23 -18.22 0.68 5.56
C SER A 23 -17.80 0.17 6.95
N GLY A 24 -16.62 0.57 7.42
CA GLY A 24 -16.01 0.08 8.66
C GLY A 24 -15.37 -1.31 8.59
N GLN A 25 -15.36 -1.96 7.42
CA GLN A 25 -14.72 -3.28 7.28
C GLN A 25 -13.18 -3.16 7.30
N PRO A 26 -12.47 -3.94 8.12
CA PRO A 26 -11.02 -4.02 8.04
C PRO A 26 -10.58 -4.77 6.78
N VAL A 27 -9.55 -4.23 6.11
CA VAL A 27 -8.95 -4.81 4.90
C VAL A 27 -7.43 -4.67 4.97
N LEU A 28 -6.71 -5.60 4.34
CA LEU A 28 -5.27 -5.46 4.12
C LEU A 28 -5.02 -5.03 2.68
N VAL A 29 -3.95 -4.27 2.44
CA VAL A 29 -3.41 -4.00 1.10
C VAL A 29 -2.00 -4.55 1.03
N TYR A 30 -1.80 -5.53 0.15
CA TYR A 30 -0.50 -6.09 -0.18
C TYR A 30 0.10 -5.38 -1.40
N ALA A 31 1.34 -4.90 -1.31
CA ALA A 31 2.03 -4.27 -2.43
C ALA A 31 3.49 -4.74 -2.51
N GLU A 32 3.82 -5.52 -3.54
CA GLU A 32 5.22 -5.82 -3.88
C GLU A 32 5.91 -4.55 -4.37
N ILE A 33 7.12 -4.33 -3.87
CA ILE A 33 7.95 -3.18 -4.19
C ILE A 33 9.17 -3.71 -4.94
N ASP A 34 9.32 -3.29 -6.19
CA ASP A 34 10.43 -3.68 -7.06
C ASP A 34 11.17 -2.42 -7.56
N ASN A 35 12.39 -2.61 -8.05
CA ASN A 35 13.27 -1.56 -8.58
C ASN A 35 13.54 -0.39 -7.61
N PHE A 36 13.50 -0.65 -6.30
CA PHE A 36 13.84 0.33 -5.26
C PHE A 36 15.35 0.37 -4.98
N ARG A 37 15.79 1.44 -4.35
CA ARG A 37 17.19 1.68 -4.01
C ARG A 37 17.45 1.42 -2.53
N THR A 38 18.53 0.69 -2.29
CA THR A 38 19.12 0.50 -0.95
C THR A 38 20.40 1.31 -0.80
N GLU A 39 20.67 1.85 0.37
CA GLU A 39 21.98 2.38 0.76
C GLU A 39 22.64 1.49 1.81
N ARG A 40 23.97 1.36 1.75
CA ARG A 40 24.73 0.65 2.79
C ARG A 40 25.00 1.59 3.97
N SER A 41 24.57 1.21 5.16
CA SER A 41 24.84 1.95 6.40
C SER A 41 26.30 1.81 6.84
N LYS A 42 26.72 2.63 7.82
CA LYS A 42 28.06 2.56 8.40
C LYS A 42 28.29 1.26 9.17
N GLU A 43 27.20 0.72 9.70
CA GLU A 43 27.11 -0.54 10.45
C GLU A 43 27.10 -1.76 9.52
N GLY A 44 27.07 -1.54 8.21
CA GLY A 44 27.15 -2.59 7.19
C GLY A 44 25.82 -3.19 6.78
N THR A 45 24.68 -2.68 7.29
CA THR A 45 23.32 -3.03 6.84
C THR A 45 22.97 -2.36 5.53
N TYR A 46 21.90 -2.83 4.89
CA TYR A 46 21.26 -2.22 3.74
C TYR A 46 19.96 -1.60 4.19
N ASP A 47 19.80 -0.30 3.95
CA ASP A 47 18.67 0.49 4.36
C ASP A 47 17.85 0.89 3.13
N SER A 48 16.53 0.73 3.21
CA SER A 48 15.56 1.25 2.24
C SER A 48 14.61 2.21 2.95
N ARG A 49 14.21 3.30 2.28
CA ARG A 49 13.32 4.31 2.86
C ARG A 49 12.20 4.66 1.91
N PHE A 50 10.98 4.63 2.45
CA PHE A 50 9.77 4.92 1.69
C PHE A 50 8.83 5.82 2.47
N SER A 51 8.00 6.51 1.70
CA SER A 51 6.73 7.07 2.13
C SER A 51 5.64 6.55 1.21
N ALA A 52 4.40 6.57 1.67
CA ALA A 52 3.25 6.22 0.86
C ALA A 52 2.08 7.18 1.11
N GLN A 53 1.24 7.31 0.11
CA GLN A 53 -0.02 8.01 0.17
C GLN A 53 -1.12 7.04 -0.27
N ILE A 54 -2.15 6.89 0.56
CA ILE A 54 -3.33 6.08 0.23
C ILE A 54 -4.52 7.03 0.11
N ASP A 55 -5.05 7.15 -1.09
CA ASP A 55 -6.21 7.99 -1.38
C ASP A 55 -7.39 7.11 -1.76
N ILE A 56 -8.54 7.35 -1.13
CA ILE A 56 -9.82 6.76 -1.53
C ILE A 56 -10.55 7.81 -2.35
N LEU A 57 -10.85 7.45 -3.59
CA LEU A 57 -11.45 8.32 -4.60
C LEU A 57 -12.86 7.81 -4.94
N ARG A 58 -13.78 8.75 -5.15
CA ARG A 58 -15.10 8.50 -5.72
C ARG A 58 -15.12 9.06 -7.15
N ASN A 59 -15.61 8.28 -8.12
CA ASN A 59 -15.46 8.61 -9.56
C ASN A 59 -16.02 9.98 -9.98
N ASP A 60 -16.96 10.53 -9.22
CA ASP A 60 -17.66 11.78 -9.47
C ASP A 60 -17.13 12.98 -8.66
N ASP A 61 -16.19 12.76 -7.72
CA ASP A 61 -15.65 13.83 -6.88
C ASP A 61 -14.32 14.39 -7.43
N PRO A 62 -14.07 15.70 -7.25
CA PRO A 62 -12.84 16.36 -7.69
C PRO A 62 -11.61 16.02 -6.83
N GLY A 63 -11.77 15.26 -5.74
CA GLY A 63 -10.69 14.92 -4.82
C GLY A 63 -10.96 13.65 -4.01
N PRO A 64 -9.98 13.22 -3.20
CA PRO A 64 -10.14 12.05 -2.34
C PRO A 64 -11.17 12.30 -1.25
N VAL A 65 -12.03 11.30 -1.02
CA VAL A 65 -12.95 11.26 0.12
C VAL A 65 -12.23 10.91 1.42
N GLU A 66 -11.07 10.25 1.31
CA GLU A 66 -10.13 10.03 2.41
C GLU A 66 -8.70 9.98 1.88
N SER A 67 -7.77 10.54 2.65
CA SER A 67 -6.33 10.56 2.34
C SER A 67 -5.54 10.17 3.58
N ILE A 68 -4.69 9.16 3.44
CA ILE A 68 -3.91 8.59 4.54
C ILE A 68 -2.42 8.66 4.15
N PRO A 69 -1.66 9.62 4.70
CA PRO A 69 -0.21 9.64 4.55
C PRO A 69 0.43 8.57 5.46
N VAL A 70 1.43 7.89 4.92
CA VAL A 70 2.27 6.92 5.64
C VAL A 70 3.72 7.36 5.47
N GLU A 71 4.32 7.87 6.55
CA GLU A 71 5.67 8.39 6.55
C GLU A 71 6.64 7.45 7.28
N GLY A 72 7.93 7.57 6.97
CA GLY A 72 8.99 6.92 7.75
C GLY A 72 9.00 5.39 7.65
N ILE A 73 8.64 4.83 6.49
CA ILE A 73 8.77 3.39 6.25
C ILE A 73 10.25 3.08 6.04
N ILE A 74 10.88 2.40 6.99
CA ILE A 74 12.29 2.03 6.94
C ILE A 74 12.41 0.51 7.02
N ASP A 75 13.11 -0.09 6.05
CA ASP A 75 13.57 -1.49 6.12
C ASP A 75 15.08 -1.51 6.26
N GLN A 76 15.56 -2.36 7.18
CA GLN A 76 16.98 -2.62 7.37
C GLN A 76 17.23 -4.11 7.23
N SER A 77 18.20 -4.48 6.40
CA SER A 77 18.56 -5.86 6.11
C SER A 77 20.07 -6.07 6.21
N THR A 78 20.50 -7.28 6.52
CA THR A 78 21.92 -7.68 6.50
C THR A 78 22.41 -8.03 5.10
N SER A 79 21.51 -8.12 4.12
CA SER A 79 21.80 -8.39 2.71
C SER A 79 20.95 -7.50 1.78
N PRO A 80 21.37 -7.24 0.53
CA PRO A 80 20.54 -6.51 -0.42
C PRO A 80 19.18 -7.21 -0.58
N ARG A 81 18.09 -6.49 -0.31
CA ARG A 81 16.73 -7.02 -0.45
C ARG A 81 16.40 -7.24 -1.92
N THR A 82 15.79 -8.39 -2.21
CA THR A 82 15.26 -8.73 -3.54
C THR A 82 13.76 -9.03 -3.51
N ASP A 83 13.20 -9.29 -2.33
CA ASP A 83 11.82 -9.69 -2.09
C ASP A 83 11.16 -8.77 -1.05
N TYR A 84 10.80 -7.56 -1.47
CA TYR A 84 10.24 -6.55 -0.57
C TYR A 84 8.78 -6.25 -0.87
N TYR A 85 7.98 -6.08 0.19
CA TYR A 85 6.58 -5.74 0.07
C TYR A 85 6.13 -4.86 1.24
N HIS A 86 5.12 -4.04 1.00
CA HIS A 86 4.39 -3.35 2.04
C HIS A 86 3.07 -4.07 2.34
N SER A 87 2.72 -4.05 3.63
CA SER A 87 1.42 -4.51 4.14
C SER A 87 0.77 -3.34 4.86
N TYR A 88 -0.34 -2.86 4.33
CA TYR A 88 -1.12 -1.79 4.96
C TYR A 88 -2.38 -2.38 5.58
N GLU A 89 -2.60 -2.12 6.86
CA GLU A 89 -3.86 -2.41 7.53
C GLU A 89 -4.76 -1.18 7.45
N LEU A 90 -5.93 -1.33 6.84
CA LEU A 90 -6.87 -0.24 6.62
C LEU A 90 -8.25 -0.64 7.14
N THR A 91 -9.07 0.37 7.40
CA THR A 91 -10.50 0.19 7.61
C THR A 91 -11.21 0.99 6.52
N ILE A 92 -12.14 0.37 5.79
CA ILE A 92 -12.95 1.10 4.82
C ILE A 92 -13.69 2.22 5.58
N PRO A 93 -13.56 3.49 5.18
CA PRO A 93 -14.22 4.60 5.88
C PRO A 93 -15.74 4.47 5.80
N GLN A 94 -16.42 5.36 6.53
CA GLN A 94 -17.87 5.49 6.44
C GLN A 94 -18.24 6.14 5.10
N LEU A 95 -18.51 5.31 4.10
CA LEU A 95 -18.86 5.71 2.74
C LEU A 95 -20.32 5.37 2.42
N ALA A 96 -20.91 6.13 1.50
CA ALA A 96 -22.18 5.76 0.91
C ALA A 96 -21.99 4.52 -0.01
N PRO A 97 -23.04 3.71 -0.22
CA PRO A 97 -22.96 2.63 -1.19
C PRO A 97 -22.59 3.15 -2.58
N GLY A 98 -21.64 2.48 -3.25
CA GLY A 98 -21.14 2.96 -4.54
C GLY A 98 -19.77 2.41 -4.94
N ARG A 99 -19.27 2.89 -6.08
CA ARG A 99 -17.96 2.51 -6.63
C ARG A 99 -16.89 3.49 -6.20
N TYR A 100 -15.79 2.95 -5.73
CA TYR A 100 -14.64 3.69 -5.24
C TYR A 100 -13.35 3.10 -5.80
N THR A 101 -12.28 3.87 -5.67
CA THR A 101 -10.94 3.47 -6.04
C THR A 101 -10.02 3.77 -4.87
N LEU A 102 -9.22 2.78 -4.46
CA LEU A 102 -8.06 3.02 -3.61
C LEU A 102 -6.85 3.23 -4.52
N GLN A 103 -6.25 4.41 -4.43
CA GLN A 103 -4.99 4.75 -5.08
C GLN A 103 -3.87 4.69 -4.04
N LEU A 104 -2.94 3.76 -4.21
CA LEU A 104 -1.74 3.64 -3.40
C LEU A 104 -0.56 4.21 -4.20
N THR A 105 0.03 5.30 -3.73
CA THR A 105 1.28 5.85 -4.26
C THR A 105 2.40 5.57 -3.27
N VAL A 106 3.45 4.87 -3.69
CA VAL A 106 4.64 4.61 -2.87
C VAL A 106 5.80 5.39 -3.47
N ARG A 107 6.52 6.12 -2.62
CA ARG A 107 7.72 6.87 -2.96
C ARG A 107 8.93 6.21 -2.36
N ASP A 108 9.91 5.88 -3.19
CA ASP A 108 11.27 5.57 -2.76
C ASP A 108 12.01 6.88 -2.50
N GLU A 109 12.35 7.12 -1.24
CA GLU A 109 12.96 8.38 -0.80
C GLU A 109 14.43 8.50 -1.20
N ILE A 110 15.11 7.36 -1.40
CA ILE A 110 16.51 7.30 -1.78
C ILE A 110 16.65 7.48 -3.30
N ALA A 111 15.89 6.72 -4.08
CA ALA A 111 15.88 6.84 -5.54
C ALA A 111 15.16 8.11 -6.03
N ARG A 112 14.31 8.71 -5.18
CA ARG A 112 13.45 9.87 -5.53
C ARG A 112 12.52 9.57 -6.70
N GLN A 113 11.95 8.37 -6.69
CA GLN A 113 10.94 7.93 -7.66
C GLN A 113 9.70 7.48 -6.92
N GLU A 114 8.57 7.44 -7.63
CA GLU A 114 7.30 6.98 -7.08
C GLU A 114 6.58 6.10 -8.09
N ALA A 115 5.73 5.23 -7.57
CA ALA A 115 4.86 4.35 -8.35
C ALA A 115 3.46 4.33 -7.74
N THR A 116 2.44 4.25 -8.60
CA THR A 116 1.04 4.24 -8.18
C THR A 116 0.35 2.95 -8.61
N SER A 117 -0.42 2.36 -7.70
CA SER A 117 -1.31 1.24 -7.95
C SER A 117 -2.76 1.65 -7.69
N ILE A 118 -3.67 1.18 -8.54
CA ILE A 118 -5.09 1.51 -8.50
C ILE A 118 -5.88 0.22 -8.19
N LEU A 119 -6.68 0.24 -7.13
CA LEU A 119 -7.51 -0.88 -6.69
C LEU A 119 -8.99 -0.46 -6.66
N PRO A 120 -9.80 -0.85 -7.65
CA PRO A 120 -11.24 -0.57 -7.61
C PRO A 120 -11.92 -1.43 -6.54
N PHE A 121 -12.92 -0.87 -5.87
CA PHE A 121 -13.79 -1.59 -4.95
C PHE A 121 -15.20 -1.01 -4.93
N HIS A 122 -16.14 -1.73 -4.33
CA HIS A 122 -17.51 -1.33 -4.17
C HIS A 122 -17.91 -1.35 -2.69
N VAL A 123 -18.59 -0.32 -2.22
CA VAL A 123 -19.20 -0.27 -0.89
C VAL A 123 -20.66 -0.67 -1.00
N ARG A 124 -21.09 -1.64 -0.20
CA ARG A 124 -22.48 -2.10 -0.12
C ARG A 124 -23.32 -1.29 0.87
#